data_AF-A0A9D3SKN6-F1
#
_entry.id   AF-A0A9D3SKN6-F1
#
_cell.length_a   1.000
_cell.length_b   1.000
_cell.length_c   1.000
_cell.angle_alpha   90.00
_cell.angle_beta   90.00
_cell.angle_gamma   90.00
#
_symmetry.space_group_name_H-M   'P 1'
#
loop_
_entity.id
_entity.type
_entity.pdbx_description
1 polymer ?
#
loop_
_entity_poly.entity_id
_entity_poly.type
_entity_poly.pdbx_seq_one_letter_code
_entity_poly.pdbx_strand_id
1 'polypeptide(L)'
;MNYHQQEMLDIFQGPTEFLVYTIHNVASYIMRPIIQYAYSKQINITQRNMKDLLAAAEYLSVSGIVQLCKQFLEKQHCEEDCCETTELPATHFWPDVPPWERSLMYKLGVFPPSAYE
;
A
#
# COMPACT_ATOMS: atom_id res chain seq x y z
N MET A 1 39.03 7.91 40.42
CA MET A 1 38.14 7.25 39.43
C MET A 1 38.60 7.69 38.06
N ASN A 2 39.01 6.72 37.23
CA ASN A 2 39.72 6.99 35.97
C ASN A 2 38.78 7.60 34.93
N TYR A 3 39.27 8.61 34.21
CA TYR A 3 38.60 9.30 33.11
C TYR A 3 37.99 8.35 32.06
N HIS A 4 38.58 7.17 31.86
CA HIS A 4 38.04 6.14 30.96
C HIS A 4 36.73 5.48 31.41
N GLN A 5 36.35 5.57 32.69
CA GLN A 5 35.01 5.12 33.13
C GLN A 5 33.94 6.20 32.94
N GLN A 6 34.33 7.47 32.81
CA GLN A 6 33.41 8.58 32.57
C GLN A 6 32.88 8.52 31.13
N GLU A 7 33.74 8.22 30.16
CA GLU A 7 33.39 8.11 28.73
C GLU A 7 32.30 7.05 28.44
N MET A 8 32.15 6.02 29.28
CA MET A 8 31.17 4.94 29.07
C MET A 8 29.78 5.24 29.63
N LEU A 9 29.65 6.28 30.48
CA LEU A 9 28.36 6.77 30.97
C LEU A 9 27.81 7.90 30.09
N ASP A 10 28.68 8.66 29.42
CA ASP A 10 28.27 9.76 28.54
C ASP A 10 27.69 9.28 27.19
N ILE A 11 27.99 8.06 26.74
CA ILE A 11 27.41 7.47 25.50
C ILE A 11 25.91 7.20 25.66
N PHE A 12 25.46 6.87 26.89
CA PHE A 12 24.05 6.61 27.19
C PHE A 12 23.26 7.86 27.60
N GLN A 13 23.92 9.02 27.69
CA GLN A 13 23.33 10.30 28.10
C GLN A 13 23.26 11.35 26.98
N GLY A 14 23.51 10.96 25.73
CA GLY A 14 23.17 11.82 24.60
C GLY A 14 21.66 12.11 24.62
N PRO A 15 21.20 13.33 24.28
CA PRO A 15 19.77 13.56 24.09
C PRO A 15 19.33 12.64 22.97
N THR A 16 18.64 11.55 23.31
CA THR A 16 17.85 10.80 22.34
C THR A 16 16.72 11.71 21.95
N GLU A 17 16.97 12.60 21.00
CA GLU A 17 15.95 13.36 20.32
C GLU A 17 15.12 12.34 19.53
N PHE A 18 14.11 11.79 20.19
CA PHE A 18 13.16 10.89 19.55
C PHE A 18 12.38 11.69 18.52
N LEU A 19 12.70 11.48 17.25
CA LEU A 19 11.97 12.06 16.14
C LEU A 19 10.67 11.27 15.97
N VAL A 20 9.58 11.80 16.53
CA VAL A 20 8.26 11.17 16.48
C VAL A 20 7.50 11.68 15.27
N TYR A 21 7.21 10.78 14.33
CA TYR A 21 6.35 11.05 13.18
C TYR A 21 4.97 10.47 13.39
N THR A 22 3.95 11.31 13.30
CA THR A 22 2.55 10.87 13.33
C THR A 22 2.06 10.72 11.89
N ILE A 23 1.70 9.49 11.52
CA ILE A 23 1.13 9.18 10.21
C ILE A 23 -0.38 9.06 10.38
N HIS A 24 -1.10 10.00 9.80
CA HIS A 24 -2.56 9.99 9.81
C HIS A 24 -3.09 9.10 8.68
N ASN A 25 -4.35 8.66 8.79
CA ASN A 25 -5.07 7.89 7.76
C ASN A 25 -4.51 6.50 7.43
N VAL A 26 -3.57 5.97 8.23
CA VAL A 26 -3.07 4.59 8.11
C VAL A 26 -3.41 3.81 9.36
N ALA A 27 -4.12 2.69 9.19
CA ALA A 27 -4.42 1.80 10.30
C ALA A 27 -3.14 1.13 10.82
N SER A 28 -2.99 1.03 12.14
CA SER A 28 -1.79 0.48 12.79
C SER A 28 -1.45 -0.95 12.32
N TYR A 29 -2.48 -1.75 12.04
CA TYR A 29 -2.34 -3.11 11.56
C TYR A 29 -1.82 -3.20 10.11
N ILE A 30 -1.99 -2.13 9.31
CA ILE A 30 -1.46 -1.98 7.94
C ILE A 30 -0.06 -1.36 7.94
N MET A 31 0.22 -0.46 8.88
CA MET A 31 1.56 0.12 8.99
C MET A 31 2.63 -0.94 9.28
N ARG A 32 2.28 -1.96 10.09
CA ARG A 32 3.17 -3.08 10.42
C ARG A 32 3.72 -3.82 9.17
N PRO A 33 2.89 -4.34 8.25
CA PRO A 33 3.39 -4.99 7.04
C PRO A 33 4.15 -4.04 6.10
N ILE A 34 3.82 -2.75 6.05
CA ILE A 34 4.56 -1.76 5.24
C ILE A 34 5.99 -1.60 5.77
N ILE A 35 6.16 -1.46 7.09
CA ILE A 35 7.48 -1.39 7.73
C ILE A 35 8.23 -2.71 7.49
N GLN A 36 7.57 -3.85 7.67
CA GLN A 36 8.20 -5.15 7.44
C GLN A 36 8.67 -5.32 5.99
N TYR A 37 7.90 -4.84 5.02
CA TYR A 37 8.29 -4.81 3.62
C TYR A 37 9.52 -3.92 3.39
N ALA A 38 9.63 -2.76 4.07
CA ALA A 38 10.80 -1.89 3.94
C ALA A 38 12.10 -2.61 4.29
N TYR A 39 12.09 -3.44 5.34
CA TYR A 39 13.26 -4.19 5.83
C TYR A 39 13.50 -5.53 5.13
N SER A 40 12.44 -6.29 4.85
CA SER A 40 12.56 -7.68 4.36
C SER A 40 12.29 -7.83 2.87
N LYS A 41 11.67 -6.82 2.24
CA LYS A 41 11.07 -6.89 0.89
C LYS A 41 10.02 -7.99 0.72
N GLN A 42 9.50 -8.52 1.83
CA GLN A 42 8.44 -9.53 1.84
C GLN A 42 7.17 -8.94 2.43
N ILE A 43 6.03 -9.28 1.83
CA ILE A 43 4.72 -8.84 2.30
C ILE A 43 3.67 -9.91 2.01
N ASN A 44 2.79 -10.14 2.97
CA ASN A 44 1.68 -11.08 2.82
C ASN A 44 0.40 -10.33 2.47
N ILE A 45 -0.05 -10.47 1.22
CA ILE A 45 -1.25 -9.82 0.70
C ILE A 45 -2.40 -10.82 0.74
N THR A 46 -3.53 -10.40 1.29
CA THR A 46 -4.77 -11.19 1.44
C THR A 46 -5.95 -10.34 1.00
N GLN A 47 -7.05 -10.94 0.56
CA GLN A 47 -8.26 -10.19 0.15
C GLN A 47 -8.74 -9.15 1.19
N ARG A 48 -8.60 -9.46 2.48
CA ARG A 48 -9.05 -8.58 3.56
C ARG A 48 -8.14 -7.39 3.80
N ASN A 49 -6.82 -7.57 3.64
CA ASN A 49 -5.85 -6.49 3.88
C ASN A 49 -5.52 -5.69 2.62
N MET A 50 -5.77 -6.24 1.43
CA MET A 50 -5.30 -5.70 0.16
C MET A 50 -5.84 -4.30 -0.13
N LYS A 51 -7.12 -4.03 0.17
CA LYS A 51 -7.72 -2.70 -0.04
C LYS A 51 -7.05 -1.63 0.81
N ASP A 52 -6.96 -1.87 2.12
CA ASP A 52 -6.38 -0.92 3.07
C ASP A 52 -4.86 -0.79 2.86
N LEU A 53 -4.20 -1.89 2.47
CA LEU A 53 -2.77 -1.91 2.14
C LEU A 53 -2.47 -1.12 0.87
N LEU A 54 -3.30 -1.23 -0.17
CA LEU A 54 -3.17 -0.45 -1.40
C LEU A 54 -3.33 1.04 -1.09
N ALA A 55 -4.40 1.42 -0.38
CA ALA A 55 -4.65 2.81 0.00
C ALA A 55 -3.48 3.41 0.83
N ALA A 56 -2.97 2.66 1.81
CA ALA A 56 -1.83 3.11 2.61
C ALA A 56 -0.52 3.15 1.80
N ALA A 57 -0.31 2.21 0.88
CA ALA A 57 0.88 2.20 0.02
C ALA A 57 0.89 3.34 -0.99
N GLU A 58 -0.28 3.72 -1.54
CA GLU A 58 -0.44 4.90 -2.39
C GLU A 58 -0.19 6.18 -1.58
N TYR A 59 -0.78 6.29 -0.39
CA TYR A 59 -0.56 7.42 0.52
C TYR A 59 0.92 7.61 0.89
N LEU A 60 1.61 6.52 1.18
CA LEU A 60 3.04 6.54 1.53
C LEU A 60 3.97 6.47 0.31
N SER A 61 3.42 6.46 -0.91
CA SER A 61 4.18 6.36 -2.18
C SER A 61 5.13 5.14 -2.25
N VAL A 62 4.73 4.01 -1.68
CA VAL A 62 5.51 2.75 -1.69
C VAL A 62 5.17 1.95 -2.95
N SER A 63 5.73 2.37 -4.08
CA SER A 63 5.44 1.81 -5.42
C SER A 63 5.54 0.29 -5.50
N GLY A 64 6.51 -0.33 -4.80
CA GLY A 64 6.67 -1.78 -4.79
C GLY A 64 5.47 -2.52 -4.18
N ILE A 65 4.85 -1.99 -3.12
CA ILE A 65 3.65 -2.58 -2.53
C ILE A 65 2.45 -2.36 -3.45
N VAL A 66 2.33 -1.16 -4.05
CA VAL A 66 1.27 -0.85 -5.02
C VAL A 66 1.27 -1.84 -6.18
N GLN A 67 2.45 -2.12 -6.76
CA GLN A 67 2.58 -3.09 -7.85
C GLN A 67 2.20 -4.51 -7.41
N LEU A 68 2.63 -4.95 -6.22
CA LEU A 68 2.28 -6.27 -5.70
C LEU A 68 0.77 -6.41 -5.42
N CYS A 69 0.12 -5.36 -4.90
CA CYS A 69 -1.32 -5.34 -4.72
C CYS A 69 -2.07 -5.40 -6.06
N LYS A 70 -1.61 -4.67 -7.08
CA LYS A 70 -2.17 -4.72 -8.44
C LYS A 70 -2.02 -6.12 -9.06
N GLN A 71 -0.86 -6.73 -8.97
CA GLN A 71 -0.63 -8.10 -9.45
C GLN A 71 -1.49 -9.14 -8.72
N PHE A 72 -1.71 -8.97 -7.41
CA PHE A 72 -2.59 -9.83 -6.64
C PHE A 72 -4.05 -9.72 -7.12
N LEU A 73 -4.50 -8.49 -7.40
CA LEU A 73 -5.82 -8.22 -7.97
C LEU A 73 -6.00 -8.83 -9.36
N GLU A 74 -5.01 -8.69 -10.24
CA GLU A 74 -5.03 -9.29 -11.57
C GLU A 74 -5.16 -10.82 -11.49
N LYS A 75 -4.41 -11.47 -10.59
CA LYS A 75 -4.48 -12.94 -10.39
C LYS A 75 -5.83 -13.40 -9.85
N GLN A 76 -6.39 -12.67 -8.90
CA GLN A 76 -7.73 -12.98 -8.37
C GLN A 76 -8.81 -12.84 -9.43
N HIS A 77 -8.73 -11.79 -10.26
CA HIS A 77 -9.67 -11.62 -11.36
C HIS A 77 -9.56 -12.76 -12.38
N CYS A 78 -8.38 -13.29 -12.67
CA CYS A 78 -8.25 -14.44 -13.58
C CYS A 78 -8.79 -15.77 -13.01
N GLU A 79 -8.90 -15.92 -11.70
CA GLU A 79 -9.46 -17.13 -11.07
C GLU A 79 -11.00 -17.09 -11.01
N GLU A 80 -11.61 -15.90 -10.92
CA GLU A 80 -13.07 -15.72 -10.95
C GLU A 80 -13.60 -15.52 -12.38
N ASP A 81 -12.86 -14.80 -13.22
CA ASP A 81 -13.18 -14.55 -14.62
C ASP A 81 -12.23 -15.37 -15.50
N CYS A 82 -12.64 -16.59 -15.81
CA CYS A 82 -12.16 -17.26 -17.01
C CYS A 82 -12.38 -16.28 -18.17
N CYS A 83 -11.27 -15.81 -18.77
CA CYS A 83 -11.16 -14.88 -19.89
C CYS A 83 -12.32 -14.93 -20.91
N GLU A 84 -13.44 -14.31 -20.57
CA GLU A 84 -14.49 -13.96 -21.51
C GLU A 84 -14.78 -12.49 -21.30
N THR A 85 -14.34 -11.74 -22.28
CA THR A 85 -14.69 -10.38 -22.62
C THR A 85 -16.20 -10.16 -22.45
N THR A 86 -16.68 -9.90 -21.24
CA THR A 86 -17.99 -9.29 -21.09
C THR A 86 -17.80 -7.82 -21.46
N GLU A 87 -18.17 -7.49 -22.68
CA GLU A 87 -18.33 -6.14 -23.18
C GLU A 87 -19.31 -5.39 -22.26
N LEU A 88 -18.78 -4.85 -21.16
CA LEU A 88 -19.50 -3.91 -20.34
C LEU A 88 -19.65 -2.61 -21.16
N PRO A 89 -20.83 -1.98 -21.20
CA PRO A 89 -21.05 -0.72 -21.93
C PRO A 89 -20.19 0.44 -21.39
N ALA A 90 -19.52 0.25 -20.24
CA ALA A 90 -18.55 1.17 -19.67
C ALA A 90 -17.20 1.22 -20.42
N THR A 91 -16.96 0.33 -21.41
CA THR A 91 -15.70 0.28 -22.16
C THR A 91 -15.45 1.53 -23.01
N HIS A 92 -16.49 2.32 -23.30
CA HIS A 92 -16.37 3.54 -24.11
C HIS A 92 -16.00 4.80 -23.31
N PHE A 93 -16.05 4.75 -21.96
CA PHE A 93 -15.95 5.96 -21.13
C PHE A 93 -14.51 6.30 -20.71
N TRP A 94 -13.56 5.34 -20.75
CA TRP A 94 -12.17 5.54 -20.29
C TRP A 94 -11.14 4.72 -21.09
N PRO A 95 -10.80 5.06 -22.34
CA PRO A 95 -9.87 4.25 -23.17
C PRO A 95 -8.49 4.07 -22.53
N ASP A 96 -8.02 5.03 -21.72
CA ASP A 96 -6.68 5.01 -21.10
C ASP A 96 -6.57 4.15 -19.84
N VAL A 97 -7.69 3.71 -19.27
CA VAL A 97 -7.72 2.88 -18.06
C VAL A 97 -7.79 1.40 -18.46
N PRO A 98 -6.93 0.51 -17.94
CA PRO A 98 -6.96 -0.91 -18.30
C PRO A 98 -8.29 -1.58 -17.87
N PRO A 99 -8.77 -2.61 -18.60
CA PRO A 99 -10.09 -3.22 -18.35
C PRO A 99 -10.32 -3.72 -16.93
N TRP A 100 -9.28 -4.26 -16.27
CA TRP A 100 -9.38 -4.74 -14.89
C TRP A 100 -9.56 -3.59 -13.88
N GLU A 101 -8.94 -2.44 -14.13
CA GLU A 101 -9.07 -1.26 -13.28
C GLU A 101 -10.51 -0.70 -13.40
N ARG A 102 -11.10 -0.72 -14.61
CA ARG A 102 -12.53 -0.39 -14.82
C ARG A 102 -13.47 -1.33 -14.07
N SER A 103 -13.21 -2.64 -14.12
CA SER A 103 -14.01 -3.64 -13.42
C SER A 103 -13.96 -3.43 -11.90
N LEU A 104 -12.78 -3.12 -11.35
CA LEU A 104 -12.61 -2.76 -9.94
C LEU A 104 -13.34 -1.48 -9.56
N MET A 105 -13.25 -0.43 -10.39
CA MET A 105 -13.96 0.83 -10.16
C MET A 105 -15.48 0.60 -10.05
N TYR A 106 -16.04 -0.24 -10.92
CA TYR A 106 -17.45 -0.62 -10.87
C TYR A 106 -17.78 -1.47 -9.62
N LYS A 107 -16.96 -2.48 -9.30
CA LYS A 107 -17.17 -3.40 -8.17
C LYS A 107 -16.98 -2.71 -6.81
N LEU A 108 -16.16 -1.66 -6.74
CA LEU A 108 -15.84 -0.92 -5.52
C LEU A 108 -16.57 0.42 -5.42
N GLY A 109 -17.21 0.89 -6.49
CA GLY A 109 -17.86 2.20 -6.54
C GLY A 109 -16.89 3.38 -6.46
N VAL A 110 -15.61 3.16 -6.79
CA VAL A 110 -14.55 4.17 -6.73
C VAL A 110 -14.28 4.64 -8.15
N PHE A 111 -14.77 5.83 -8.49
CA PHE A 111 -14.62 6.43 -9.82
C PHE A 111 -13.52 7.51 -9.81
N PRO A 112 -12.85 7.75 -10.95
CA PRO A 112 -11.85 8.80 -11.05
C PRO A 112 -12.56 10.16 -10.99
N PRO A 113 -11.87 11.23 -10.58
CA PRO A 113 -12.47 12.56 -10.49
C PRO A 113 -13.06 13.04 -11.82
N SER A 114 -12.47 12.62 -12.93
CA SER A 114 -12.94 12.94 -14.28
C SER A 114 -14.28 12.30 -14.66
N ALA A 115 -14.87 11.43 -13.83
CA ALA A 115 -16.18 10.82 -14.10
C ALA A 115 -17.38 11.66 -13.62
N TYR A 116 -17.15 12.79 -12.95
CA TYR A 116 -18.20 13.71 -12.51
C TYR A 116 -18.29 15.00 -13.35
N GLU A 117 -17.47 15.14 -14.39
CA GLU A 117 -17.52 16.23 -15.38
C GLU A 117 -18.39 15.83 -16.58
#